data_AF-A0A090QXX7-F1
#
_entry.id   AF-A0A090QXX7-F1
#
_cell.length_a   1.000
_cell.length_b   1.000
_cell.length_c   1.000
_cell.angle_alpha   90.00
_cell.angle_beta   90.00
_cell.angle_gamma   90.00
#
_symmetry.space_group_name_H-M   'P 1'
#
loop_
_entity.id
_entity.type
_entity.pdbx_description
1 polymer ?
#
loop_
_entity_poly.entity_id
_entity_poly.type
_entity_poly.pdbx_seq_one_letter_code
_entity_poly.pdbx_strand_id
1 'polypeptide(L)'
;MSNHAVNKAPDTPPSAMDKFLNLIERAGNKIPDPALLFFWGLIIVWGLSALFSQFQFELIHPVTGTAIEVKNLLTGQSLAEFLAGMVKTFTGFAPLGIVLVAMLGVGVAEASGFINTGLKKMLNVTPAKLLTPMLILVAIVSHTAADAGYVLVIPLGGIIFHAAGRHPLAGIAAAFAGVSGGFSANFIPSGIDPLLAGFTESAAQILDKDYVVNPLSNLMFTGFSSLLVIAVVGT
;
A
#
# COMPACT_ATOMS: atom_id res chain seq x y z
N MET A 1 24.31 4.55 -51.43
CA MET A 1 24.62 4.90 -50.03
C MET A 1 23.84 6.16 -49.68
N SER A 2 22.75 6.04 -48.94
CA SER A 2 21.87 7.16 -48.55
C SER A 2 21.94 7.29 -47.03
N ASN A 3 22.73 8.27 -46.57
CA ASN A 3 22.77 8.68 -45.17
C ASN A 3 21.45 9.37 -44.83
N HIS A 4 20.51 8.62 -44.23
CA HIS A 4 19.44 9.23 -43.45
C HIS A 4 20.05 9.78 -42.17
N ALA A 5 20.45 11.06 -42.21
CA ALA A 5 20.72 11.82 -41.01
C ALA A 5 19.43 11.87 -40.18
N VAL A 6 19.41 11.13 -39.06
CA VAL A 6 18.39 11.26 -38.04
C VAL A 6 18.47 12.70 -37.54
N ASN A 7 17.49 13.50 -37.94
CA ASN A 7 17.37 14.89 -37.53
C ASN A 7 17.05 14.88 -36.02
N LYS A 8 18.08 15.00 -35.19
CA LYS A 8 17.93 15.08 -33.74
C LYS A 8 17.23 16.40 -33.43
N ALA A 9 15.99 16.34 -32.94
CA ALA A 9 15.25 17.52 -32.56
C ALA A 9 16.08 18.40 -31.59
N PRO A 10 15.99 19.73 -31.67
CA PRO A 10 16.76 20.60 -30.78
C PRO A 10 16.38 20.31 -29.33
N ASP A 11 17.39 20.17 -28.47
CA ASP A 11 17.21 20.01 -27.02
C ASP A 11 16.57 21.29 -26.45
N THR A 12 15.24 21.33 -26.40
CA THR A 12 14.51 22.38 -25.68
C THR A 12 14.95 22.36 -24.22
N PRO A 13 15.24 23.53 -23.62
CA PRO A 13 15.62 23.58 -22.21
C PRO A 13 14.48 22.98 -21.37
N PRO A 14 14.81 22.12 -20.39
CA PRO A 14 13.80 21.36 -19.65
C PRO A 14 12.83 22.32 -18.95
N SER A 15 11.54 22.04 -19.14
CA SER A 15 10.44 22.76 -18.50
C SER A 15 10.55 22.68 -16.97
N ALA A 16 9.88 23.59 -16.26
CA ALA A 16 9.75 23.49 -14.81
C ALA A 16 9.11 22.15 -14.39
N MET A 17 8.16 21.63 -15.19
CA MET A 17 7.59 20.30 -14.99
C MET A 17 8.64 19.20 -15.17
N ASP A 18 9.46 19.26 -16.21
CA ASP A 18 10.51 18.27 -16.45
C ASP A 18 11.52 18.26 -15.30
N LYS A 19 11.89 19.42 -14.76
CA LYS A 19 12.77 19.53 -13.60
C LYS A 19 12.14 18.91 -12.35
N PHE A 20 10.84 19.11 -12.13
CA PHE A 20 10.11 18.51 -11.02
C PHE A 20 10.02 16.98 -11.15
N LEU A 21 9.68 16.46 -12.34
CA LEU A 21 9.62 15.03 -12.60
C LEU A 21 11.00 14.37 -12.43
N ASN A 22 12.07 15.02 -12.92
CA ASN A 22 13.45 14.58 -12.71
C ASN A 22 13.83 14.52 -11.22
N LEU A 23 13.30 15.42 -10.39
CA LEU A 23 13.53 15.38 -8.95
C LEU A 23 12.85 14.16 -8.32
N ILE A 24 11.59 13.89 -8.68
CA ILE A 24 10.83 12.72 -8.21
C ILE A 24 11.55 11.44 -8.60
N GLU A 25 11.96 11.31 -9.87
CA GLU A 25 12.67 10.15 -10.38
C GLU A 25 13.98 9.90 -9.59
N ARG A 26 14.79 10.94 -9.41
CA ARG A 26 16.04 10.84 -8.65
C ARG A 26 15.82 10.48 -7.19
N ALA A 27 14.78 11.04 -6.56
CA ALA A 27 14.44 10.71 -5.19
C ALA A 27 13.96 9.25 -5.06
N GLY A 28 13.07 8.81 -5.96
CA GLY A 28 12.57 7.43 -5.99
C GLY A 28 13.68 6.41 -6.21
N ASN A 29 14.58 6.64 -7.17
CA ASN A 29 15.70 5.74 -7.46
C ASN A 29 16.74 5.64 -6.33
N LYS A 30 16.72 6.58 -5.38
CA LYS A 30 17.64 6.59 -4.23
C LYS A 30 17.13 5.77 -3.06
N ILE A 31 15.82 5.50 -2.99
CA ILE A 31 15.25 4.70 -1.92
C ILE A 31 15.64 3.24 -2.18
N PRO A 32 16.41 2.60 -1.28
CA PRO A 32 16.77 1.20 -1.43
C PRO A 32 15.54 0.31 -1.20
N ASP A 33 15.68 -0.96 -1.56
CA ASP A 33 14.66 -1.97 -1.30
C ASP A 33 14.15 -1.91 0.16
N PRO A 34 12.84 -1.98 0.42
CA PRO A 34 12.30 -1.91 1.78
C PRO A 34 12.92 -2.91 2.75
N ALA A 35 13.30 -4.12 2.31
CA ALA A 35 13.95 -5.09 3.20
C ALA A 35 15.32 -4.60 3.67
N LEU A 36 16.07 -3.89 2.82
CA LEU A 36 17.33 -3.26 3.20
C LEU A 36 17.13 -2.14 4.22
N LEU A 37 16.03 -1.36 4.12
CA LEU A 37 15.69 -0.34 5.10
C LEU A 37 15.48 -0.95 6.49
N PHE A 38 14.71 -2.05 6.58
CA PHE A 38 14.51 -2.76 7.85
C PHE A 38 15.80 -3.40 8.38
N PHE A 39 16.62 -3.96 7.48
CA PHE A 39 17.92 -4.51 7.87
C PHE A 39 18.85 -3.43 8.45
N TRP A 40 18.99 -2.27 7.79
CA TRP A 40 19.75 -1.15 8.35
C TRP A 40 19.14 -0.62 9.64
N GLY A 41 17.80 -0.55 9.73
CA GLY A 41 17.09 -0.20 10.95
C GLY A 41 17.48 -1.11 12.12
N LEU A 42 17.52 -2.44 11.91
CA LEU A 42 17.97 -3.41 12.91
C LEU A 42 19.41 -3.13 13.38
N ILE A 43 20.35 -2.96 12.43
CA ILE A 43 21.76 -2.70 12.76
C ILE A 43 21.93 -1.37 13.49
N ILE A 44 21.20 -0.33 13.08
CA ILE A 44 21.19 0.97 13.75
C ILE A 44 20.65 0.81 15.18
N VAL A 45 19.53 0.12 15.38
CA VAL A 45 18.96 -0.12 16.71
C VAL A 45 19.94 -0.88 17.59
N TRP A 46 20.63 -1.90 17.08
CA TRP A 46 21.68 -2.60 17.82
C TRP A 46 22.81 -1.65 18.24
N GLY A 47 23.36 -0.87 17.32
CA GLY A 47 24.42 0.10 17.62
C GLY A 47 24.00 1.16 18.63
N LEU A 48 22.81 1.75 18.45
CA LEU A 48 22.25 2.74 19.37
C LEU A 48 21.94 2.13 20.74
N SER A 49 21.47 0.89 20.81
CA SER A 49 21.21 0.21 22.08
C SER A 49 22.49 0.03 22.90
N ALA A 50 23.62 -0.30 22.26
CA ALA A 50 24.90 -0.47 22.92
C ALA A 50 25.54 0.87 23.35
N LEU A 51 25.30 1.94 22.59
CA LEU A 51 25.74 3.28 22.94
C LEU A 51 24.92 3.83 24.11
N PHE A 52 23.59 3.77 24.01
CA PHE A 52 22.69 4.41 24.98
C PHE A 52 22.52 3.62 26.27
N SER A 53 22.76 2.31 26.30
CA SER A 53 22.73 1.51 27.54
C SER A 53 23.77 1.94 28.59
N GLN A 54 24.74 2.77 28.19
CA GLN A 54 25.77 3.30 29.10
C GLN A 54 25.29 4.52 29.90
N PHE A 55 24.13 5.09 29.53
CA PHE A 55 23.55 6.26 30.16
C PHE A 55 22.30 5.87 30.94
N GLN A 56 22.05 6.57 32.04
CA GLN A 56 20.80 6.46 32.79
C GLN A 56 19.86 7.58 32.38
N PHE A 57 18.61 7.23 32.10
CA PHE A 57 17.56 8.17 31.75
C PHE A 57 16.56 8.26 32.92
N GLU A 58 16.26 9.47 33.39
CA GLU A 58 15.27 9.71 34.45
C GLU A 58 13.82 9.66 33.95
N LEU A 59 13.58 9.08 32.77
CA LEU A 59 12.26 9.00 32.18
C LEU A 59 11.45 7.88 32.86
N ILE A 60 10.34 8.25 33.48
CA ILE A 60 9.42 7.31 34.12
C ILE A 60 8.37 6.86 33.11
N HIS A 61 8.19 5.55 32.99
CA HIS A 61 7.16 4.99 32.13
C HIS A 61 5.76 5.38 32.64
N PRO A 62 4.91 6.02 31.81
CA PRO A 62 3.64 6.60 32.28
C PRO A 62 2.63 5.54 32.76
N VAL A 63 2.73 4.31 32.26
CA VAL A 63 1.84 3.19 32.65
C VAL A 63 2.36 2.41 33.87
N THR A 64 3.64 2.05 33.92
CA THR A 64 4.19 1.16 34.96
C THR A 64 4.79 1.90 36.15
N GLY A 65 5.06 3.20 36.02
CA GLY A 65 5.70 4.01 37.07
C GLY A 65 7.17 3.66 37.33
N THR A 66 7.77 2.79 36.52
CA THR A 66 9.18 2.39 36.62
C THR A 66 10.06 3.25 35.71
N ALA A 67 11.33 3.45 36.10
CA ALA A 67 12.31 4.10 35.22
C ALA A 67 12.52 3.29 33.93
N ILE A 68 12.65 3.98 32.80
CA ILE A 68 12.91 3.37 31.51
C ILE A 68 14.41 3.12 31.38
N GLU A 69 14.77 1.85 31.17
CA GLU A 69 16.15 1.42 30.98
C GLU A 69 16.39 0.95 29.55
N VAL A 70 17.49 1.41 28.94
CA VAL A 70 17.93 0.96 27.62
C VAL A 70 18.74 -0.32 27.76
N LYS A 71 18.26 -1.41 27.14
CA LYS A 71 18.95 -2.70 27.14
C LYS A 71 19.89 -2.83 25.94
N ASN A 72 21.16 -3.17 26.19
CA ASN A 72 22.14 -3.44 25.14
C ASN A 72 21.85 -4.76 24.44
N LEU A 73 21.51 -4.70 23.15
CA LEU A 73 21.15 -5.87 22.35
C LEU A 73 22.35 -6.64 21.78
N LEU A 74 23.56 -6.08 21.88
CA LEU A 74 24.81 -6.70 21.39
C LEU A 74 25.53 -7.54 22.46
N THR A 75 24.93 -7.75 23.63
CA THR A 75 25.48 -8.66 24.64
C THR A 75 25.33 -10.12 24.20
N GLY A 76 26.20 -11.01 24.70
CA GLY A 76 26.12 -12.44 24.37
C GLY A 76 24.77 -13.07 24.74
N GLN A 77 24.18 -12.66 25.87
CA GLN A 77 22.86 -13.12 26.29
C GLN A 77 21.75 -12.61 25.34
N SER A 78 21.70 -11.30 25.06
CA SER A 78 20.66 -10.73 24.18
C SER A 78 20.74 -11.28 22.76
N LEU A 79 21.95 -11.55 22.26
CA LEU A 79 22.13 -12.15 20.94
C LEU A 79 21.66 -13.61 20.92
N ALA A 80 21.91 -14.38 21.98
CA ALA A 80 21.39 -15.73 22.14
C ALA A 80 19.85 -15.75 22.23
N GLU A 81 19.26 -14.84 23.01
CA GLU A 81 17.80 -14.67 23.11
C GLU A 81 17.18 -14.27 21.77
N PHE A 82 17.82 -13.36 21.03
CA PHE A 82 17.39 -12.95 19.69
C PHE A 82 17.38 -14.15 18.72
N LEU A 83 18.47 -14.91 18.66
CA LEU A 83 18.56 -16.08 17.78
C LEU A 83 17.55 -17.17 18.17
N ALA A 84 17.37 -17.42 19.48
CA ALA A 84 16.41 -18.40 19.97
C ALA A 84 14.94 -17.98 19.74
N GLY A 85 14.66 -16.68 19.82
CA GLY A 85 13.31 -16.11 19.67
C GLY A 85 12.91 -15.79 18.23
N MET A 86 13.87 -15.71 17.29
CA MET A 86 13.67 -15.18 15.94
C MET A 86 12.45 -15.76 15.21
N VAL A 87 12.30 -17.09 15.19
CA VAL A 87 11.18 -17.75 14.51
C VAL A 87 9.86 -17.40 15.19
N LYS A 88 9.82 -17.38 16.53
CA LYS A 88 8.62 -17.03 17.29
C LYS A 88 8.21 -15.57 17.09
N THR A 89 9.18 -14.65 17.01
CA THR A 89 8.92 -13.24 16.68
C THR A 89 8.35 -13.11 15.27
N PHE A 90 8.92 -13.83 14.30
CA PHE A 90 8.43 -13.81 12.92
C PHE A 90 7.02 -14.39 12.78
N THR A 91 6.76 -15.57 13.36
CA THR A 91 5.44 -16.23 13.26
C THR A 91 4.38 -15.59 14.16
N GLY A 92 4.79 -14.96 15.27
CA GLY A 92 3.92 -14.20 16.17
C GLY A 92 3.61 -12.79 15.68
N PHE A 93 4.17 -12.36 14.55
CA PHE A 93 3.88 -11.05 13.97
C PHE A 93 2.43 -11.00 13.47
N ALA A 94 1.58 -10.24 14.15
CA ALA A 94 0.13 -10.22 13.93
C ALA A 94 -0.29 -10.07 12.45
N PRO A 95 0.34 -9.19 11.63
CA PRO A 95 0.00 -9.09 10.21
C PRO A 95 0.15 -10.40 9.42
N LEU A 96 1.14 -11.23 9.76
CA LEU A 96 1.50 -12.40 8.95
C LEU A 96 0.35 -13.43 8.90
N GLY A 97 -0.20 -13.78 10.06
CA GLY A 97 -1.28 -14.76 10.13
C GLY A 97 -2.56 -14.26 9.45
N ILE A 98 -2.95 -13.01 9.74
CA ILE A 98 -4.22 -12.47 9.25
C ILE A 98 -4.18 -12.26 7.74
N VAL A 99 -3.06 -11.76 7.20
CA VAL A 99 -2.89 -11.56 5.75
C VAL A 99 -2.91 -12.89 5.00
N LEU A 100 -2.21 -13.93 5.49
CA LEU A 100 -2.20 -15.24 4.82
C LEU A 100 -3.61 -15.85 4.73
N VAL A 101 -4.38 -15.79 5.82
CA VAL A 101 -5.76 -16.32 5.84
C VAL A 101 -6.68 -15.50 4.94
N ALA A 102 -6.58 -14.17 4.96
CA ALA A 102 -7.37 -13.30 4.09
C ALA A 102 -7.05 -13.54 2.60
N MET A 103 -5.76 -13.65 2.26
CA MET A 103 -5.31 -13.88 0.88
C MET A 103 -5.70 -15.25 0.32
N LEU A 104 -5.90 -16.28 1.17
CA LEU A 104 -6.46 -17.55 0.72
C LEU A 104 -7.89 -17.38 0.17
N GLY A 105 -8.74 -16.63 0.87
CA GLY A 105 -10.11 -16.35 0.42
C GLY A 105 -10.13 -15.52 -0.87
N VAL A 106 -9.32 -14.47 -0.92
CA VAL A 106 -9.17 -13.62 -2.12
C VAL A 106 -8.66 -14.45 -3.31
N GLY A 107 -7.65 -15.30 -3.10
CA GLY A 107 -7.07 -16.15 -4.13
C GLY A 107 -8.09 -17.13 -4.74
N VAL A 108 -8.99 -17.71 -3.93
CA VAL A 108 -10.08 -18.55 -4.45
C VAL A 108 -11.10 -17.74 -5.26
N ALA A 109 -11.48 -16.55 -4.79
CA ALA A 109 -12.40 -15.67 -5.51
C ALA A 109 -11.83 -15.18 -6.85
N GLU A 110 -10.52 -14.94 -6.89
CA GLU A 110 -9.83 -14.54 -8.12
C GLU A 110 -9.65 -15.72 -9.09
N ALA A 111 -9.12 -16.85 -8.62
CA ALA A 111 -8.85 -18.03 -9.44
C ALA A 111 -10.13 -18.65 -10.04
N SER A 112 -11.26 -18.54 -9.34
CA SER A 112 -12.57 -18.95 -9.86
C SER A 112 -13.15 -18.00 -10.93
N GLY A 113 -12.53 -16.83 -11.14
CA GLY A 113 -13.00 -15.81 -12.08
C GLY A 113 -14.19 -14.99 -11.57
N PHE A 114 -14.59 -15.16 -10.30
CA PHE A 114 -15.72 -14.44 -9.70
C PHE A 114 -15.53 -12.92 -9.79
N ILE A 115 -14.34 -12.44 -9.37
CA ILE A 115 -14.01 -11.00 -9.41
C ILE A 115 -14.03 -10.48 -10.85
N ASN A 116 -13.27 -11.11 -11.75
CA ASN A 116 -13.15 -10.68 -13.15
C ASN A 116 -14.51 -10.58 -13.84
N THR A 117 -15.36 -11.61 -13.65
CA THR A 117 -16.72 -11.64 -14.22
C THR A 117 -17.60 -10.57 -13.60
N GLY A 118 -17.52 -10.36 -12.28
CA GLY A 118 -18.28 -9.33 -11.56
C GLY A 118 -17.97 -7.92 -12.07
N LEU A 119 -16.68 -7.56 -12.14
CA LEU A 119 -16.24 -6.24 -12.61
C LEU A 119 -16.68 -5.98 -14.06
N LYS A 120 -16.52 -6.97 -14.96
CA LYS A 120 -17.00 -6.86 -16.35
C LYS A 120 -18.51 -6.68 -16.44
N LYS A 121 -19.26 -7.46 -15.66
CA LYS A 121 -20.73 -7.37 -15.64
C LYS A 121 -21.19 -6.00 -15.17
N MET A 122 -20.59 -5.45 -14.11
CA MET A 122 -20.91 -4.12 -13.59
C MET A 122 -20.73 -3.03 -14.65
N LEU A 123 -19.61 -3.05 -15.40
CA LEU A 123 -19.39 -2.06 -16.45
C LEU A 123 -20.32 -2.25 -17.65
N ASN A 124 -20.60 -3.49 -18.05
CA ASN A 124 -21.46 -3.79 -19.21
C ASN A 124 -22.93 -3.40 -19.01
N VAL A 125 -23.44 -3.41 -17.77
CA VAL A 125 -24.84 -3.04 -17.48
C VAL A 125 -25.02 -1.55 -17.18
N THR A 126 -23.95 -0.77 -17.20
CA THR A 126 -23.97 0.63 -16.76
C THR A 126 -24.43 1.57 -17.88
N PRO A 127 -25.42 2.46 -17.61
CA PRO A 127 -25.83 3.46 -18.57
C PRO A 127 -24.70 4.43 -18.93
N ALA A 128 -24.65 4.91 -20.18
CA ALA A 128 -23.58 5.79 -20.67
C ALA A 128 -23.36 7.05 -19.81
N LYS A 129 -24.41 7.58 -19.17
CA LYS A 129 -24.34 8.74 -18.27
C LYS A 129 -23.58 8.47 -16.95
N LEU A 130 -23.54 7.22 -16.50
CA LEU A 130 -22.90 6.80 -15.24
C LEU A 130 -21.57 6.07 -15.47
N LEU A 131 -21.07 6.05 -16.71
CA LEU A 131 -19.89 5.28 -17.10
C LEU A 131 -18.63 5.68 -16.32
N THR A 132 -18.39 6.98 -16.12
CA THR A 132 -17.23 7.47 -15.35
C THR A 132 -17.31 7.10 -13.87
N PRO A 133 -18.37 7.48 -13.11
CA PRO A 133 -18.41 7.18 -11.68
C PRO A 133 -18.47 5.67 -11.42
N MET A 134 -19.09 4.90 -12.31
CA MET A 134 -19.06 3.45 -12.23
C MET A 134 -17.65 2.90 -12.45
N LEU A 135 -16.91 3.39 -13.44
CA LEU A 135 -15.55 2.94 -13.69
C LEU A 135 -14.64 3.19 -12.48
N ILE A 136 -14.79 4.33 -11.81
CA ILE A 136 -14.08 4.62 -10.55
C ILE A 136 -14.50 3.65 -9.44
N LEU A 137 -15.80 3.38 -9.28
CA LEU A 137 -16.28 2.42 -8.30
C LEU A 137 -15.74 1.00 -8.57
N VAL A 138 -15.71 0.55 -9.83
CA VAL A 138 -15.11 -0.73 -10.21
C VAL A 138 -13.61 -0.75 -9.93
N ALA A 139 -12.91 0.35 -10.20
CA ALA A 139 -11.49 0.50 -9.87
C ALA A 139 -11.23 0.39 -8.36
N ILE A 140 -12.03 1.07 -7.53
CA ILE A 140 -11.94 0.99 -6.06
C ILE A 140 -12.18 -0.44 -5.56
N VAL A 141 -13.26 -1.08 -6.02
CA VAL A 141 -13.61 -2.46 -5.59
C VAL A 141 -12.58 -3.48 -6.07
N SER A 142 -11.86 -3.21 -7.16
CA SER A 142 -10.86 -4.14 -7.69
C SER A 142 -9.68 -4.39 -6.73
N HIS A 143 -9.42 -3.50 -5.77
CA HIS A 143 -8.40 -3.70 -4.73
C HIS A 143 -8.67 -4.88 -3.80
N THR A 144 -9.93 -5.32 -3.70
CA THR A 144 -10.28 -6.55 -2.97
C THR A 144 -9.64 -7.79 -3.62
N ALA A 145 -9.24 -7.70 -4.89
CA ALA A 145 -8.55 -8.73 -5.64
C ALA A 145 -7.14 -8.32 -6.06
N ALA A 146 -6.38 -7.77 -5.10
CA ALA A 146 -4.97 -7.42 -5.22
C ALA A 146 -4.64 -6.62 -6.50
N ASP A 147 -4.15 -7.29 -7.54
CA ASP A 147 -3.62 -6.67 -8.77
C ASP A 147 -4.61 -6.62 -9.94
N ALA A 148 -5.84 -7.12 -9.76
CA ALA A 148 -6.86 -7.13 -10.80
C ALA A 148 -7.15 -5.72 -11.36
N GLY A 149 -7.04 -4.68 -10.54
CA GLY A 149 -7.24 -3.29 -10.95
C GLY A 149 -6.30 -2.86 -12.07
N TYR A 150 -5.00 -3.09 -11.91
CA TYR A 150 -3.99 -2.66 -12.88
C TYR A 150 -4.02 -3.49 -14.16
N VAL A 151 -4.21 -4.80 -14.03
CA VAL A 151 -4.17 -5.72 -15.17
C VAL A 151 -5.45 -5.68 -16.00
N LEU A 152 -6.61 -5.53 -15.35
CA LEU A 152 -7.91 -5.67 -16.01
C LEU A 152 -8.66 -4.33 -16.14
N VAL A 153 -8.81 -3.58 -15.05
CA VAL A 153 -9.76 -2.45 -15.01
C VAL A 153 -9.28 -1.28 -15.88
N ILE A 154 -7.97 -1.00 -15.88
CA ILE A 154 -7.37 0.06 -16.69
C ILE A 154 -7.61 -0.14 -18.20
N PRO A 155 -7.20 -1.27 -18.83
CA PRO A 155 -7.44 -1.47 -20.25
C PRO A 155 -8.93 -1.59 -20.57
N LEU A 156 -9.72 -2.22 -19.70
CA LEU A 156 -11.17 -2.36 -19.88
C LEU A 156 -11.89 -1.01 -19.87
N GLY A 157 -11.46 -0.08 -19.01
CA GLY A 157 -11.96 1.30 -18.99
C GLY A 157 -11.78 2.01 -20.33
N GLY A 158 -10.62 1.85 -20.96
CA GLY A 158 -10.35 2.40 -22.30
C GLY A 158 -11.26 1.80 -23.38
N ILE A 159 -11.41 0.47 -23.39
CA ILE A 159 -12.26 -0.25 -24.36
C ILE A 159 -13.73 0.17 -24.22
N ILE A 160 -14.23 0.26 -22.99
CA ILE A 160 -15.64 0.60 -22.73
C ILE A 160 -15.94 2.06 -23.02
N PHE A 161 -15.02 2.98 -22.72
CA PHE A 161 -15.15 4.37 -23.14
C PHE A 161 -15.18 4.48 -24.67
N HIS A 162 -14.31 3.75 -25.37
CA HIS A 162 -14.33 3.70 -26.82
C HIS A 162 -15.66 3.19 -27.38
N ALA A 163 -16.16 2.07 -26.86
CA ALA A 163 -17.42 1.45 -27.27
C ALA A 163 -18.64 2.36 -26.99
N ALA A 164 -18.57 3.19 -25.96
CA ALA A 164 -19.58 4.19 -25.62
C ALA A 164 -19.46 5.51 -26.42
N GLY A 165 -18.56 5.59 -27.41
CA GLY A 165 -18.31 6.80 -28.21
C GLY A 165 -17.55 7.91 -27.47
N ARG A 166 -16.91 7.59 -26.34
CA ARG A 166 -16.09 8.52 -25.53
C ARG A 166 -14.60 8.30 -25.78
N HIS A 167 -13.78 9.28 -25.38
CA HIS A 167 -12.34 9.20 -25.60
C HIS A 167 -11.70 8.09 -24.75
N PRO A 168 -10.98 7.11 -25.34
CA PRO A 168 -10.44 5.95 -24.60
C PRO A 168 -9.43 6.34 -23.51
N LEU A 169 -8.58 7.34 -23.78
CA LEU A 169 -7.62 7.82 -22.77
C LEU A 169 -8.30 8.39 -21.51
N ALA A 170 -9.51 8.94 -21.63
CA ALA A 170 -10.25 9.40 -20.46
C ALA A 170 -10.70 8.23 -19.58
N GLY A 171 -11.09 7.11 -20.20
CA GLY A 171 -11.39 5.87 -19.49
C GLY A 171 -10.15 5.29 -18.80
N ILE A 172 -9.01 5.26 -19.49
CA ILE A 172 -7.73 4.81 -18.91
C ILE A 172 -7.32 5.70 -17.73
N ALA A 173 -7.40 7.02 -17.89
CA ALA A 173 -7.04 7.97 -16.84
C ALA A 173 -7.97 7.85 -15.62
N ALA A 174 -9.29 7.74 -15.84
CA ALA A 174 -10.26 7.53 -14.78
C ALA A 174 -9.99 6.21 -14.03
N ALA A 175 -9.84 5.09 -14.75
CA ALA A 175 -9.51 3.81 -14.13
C ALA A 175 -8.20 3.87 -13.36
N PHE A 176 -7.13 4.46 -13.91
CA PHE A 176 -5.85 4.60 -13.24
C PHE A 176 -5.94 5.46 -11.98
N ALA A 177 -6.68 6.58 -12.02
CA ALA A 177 -6.92 7.42 -10.85
C ALA A 177 -7.71 6.67 -9.76
N GLY A 178 -8.71 5.86 -10.14
CA GLY A 178 -9.49 5.05 -9.21
C GLY A 178 -8.69 3.90 -8.59
N VAL A 179 -7.84 3.21 -9.37
CA VAL A 179 -6.99 2.13 -8.87
C VAL A 179 -5.85 2.73 -8.02
N SER A 180 -5.02 3.60 -8.59
CA SER A 180 -3.86 4.12 -7.87
C SER A 180 -4.23 5.07 -6.73
N GLY A 181 -5.10 6.05 -6.98
CA GLY A 181 -5.49 7.05 -5.99
C GLY A 181 -6.51 6.55 -4.97
N GLY A 182 -7.29 5.52 -5.32
CA GLY A 182 -8.30 4.92 -4.46
C GLY A 182 -7.84 3.69 -3.67
N PHE A 183 -6.53 3.41 -3.62
CA PHE A 183 -5.97 2.15 -3.10
C PHE A 183 -6.47 1.74 -1.71
N SER A 184 -6.56 2.68 -0.77
CA SER A 184 -7.06 2.41 0.59
C SER A 184 -8.57 2.56 0.73
N ALA A 185 -9.24 3.21 -0.23
CA ALA A 185 -10.68 3.34 -0.22
C ALA A 185 -11.30 1.99 -0.64
N ASN A 186 -12.24 1.49 0.15
CA ASN A 186 -13.03 0.32 -0.23
C ASN A 186 -14.34 0.28 0.58
N PHE A 187 -15.38 -0.33 -0.01
CA PHE A 187 -16.64 -0.62 0.68
C PHE A 187 -16.63 -1.97 1.41
N ILE A 188 -15.67 -2.83 1.05
CA ILE A 188 -15.52 -4.18 1.55
C ILE A 188 -14.08 -4.32 2.06
N PRO A 189 -13.84 -5.06 3.16
CA PRO A 189 -12.49 -5.36 3.59
C PRO A 189 -11.66 -5.99 2.48
N SER A 190 -10.41 -5.57 2.39
CA SER A 190 -9.40 -6.04 1.46
C SER A 190 -8.17 -6.53 2.22
N GLY A 191 -7.16 -7.05 1.51
CA GLY A 191 -5.92 -7.49 2.16
C GLY A 191 -5.16 -6.38 2.90
N ILE A 192 -5.41 -5.10 2.58
CA ILE A 192 -4.73 -3.96 3.22
C ILE A 192 -5.21 -3.73 4.65
N ASP A 193 -6.48 -3.99 4.94
CA ASP A 193 -7.11 -3.69 6.22
C ASP A 193 -6.47 -4.49 7.38
N PRO A 194 -6.34 -5.83 7.30
CA PRO A 194 -5.64 -6.58 8.33
C PRO A 194 -4.13 -6.30 8.38
N LEU A 195 -3.50 -5.94 7.25
CA LEU A 195 -2.09 -5.57 7.21
C LEU A 195 -1.84 -4.30 8.03
N LEU A 196 -2.61 -3.24 7.77
CA LEU A 196 -2.51 -1.97 8.49
C LEU A 196 -2.90 -2.11 9.96
N ALA A 197 -3.95 -2.89 10.24
CA ALA A 197 -4.37 -3.18 11.60
C ALA A 197 -3.24 -3.86 12.39
N GLY A 198 -2.59 -4.89 11.82
CA GLY A 198 -1.51 -5.59 12.50
C GLY A 198 -0.25 -4.74 12.72
N PHE A 199 0.09 -3.82 11.79
CA PHE A 199 1.17 -2.84 12.03
C PHE A 199 0.82 -1.88 13.16
N THR A 200 -0.41 -1.38 13.16
CA THR A 200 -0.92 -0.47 14.19
C THR A 200 -0.94 -1.14 15.56
N GLU A 201 -1.37 -2.41 15.62
CA GLU A 201 -1.39 -3.21 16.84
C GLU A 201 0.02 -3.44 17.38
N SER A 202 0.95 -3.85 16.53
CA SER A 202 2.35 -4.06 16.91
C SER A 202 3.00 -2.77 17.46
N ALA A 203 2.64 -1.62 16.91
CA ALA A 203 3.10 -0.32 17.39
C ALA A 203 2.42 0.08 18.71
N ALA A 204 1.10 -0.16 18.86
CA ALA A 204 0.35 0.14 20.08
C ALA A 204 0.83 -0.70 21.28
N GLN A 205 1.21 -1.95 21.03
CA GLN A 205 1.73 -2.89 22.04
C GLN A 205 3.11 -2.53 22.61
N ILE A 206 3.75 -1.48 22.08
CA ILE A 206 4.91 -0.84 22.72
C ILE A 206 4.48 -0.16 24.03
N LEU A 207 3.25 0.38 24.10
CA LEU A 207 2.72 1.08 25.27
C LEU A 207 1.69 0.24 26.05
N ASP A 208 0.79 -0.45 25.35
CA ASP A 208 -0.28 -1.26 25.95
C ASP A 208 -0.30 -2.67 25.35
N LYS A 209 0.20 -3.63 26.12
CA LYS A 209 0.41 -5.03 25.71
C LYS A 209 -0.87 -5.76 25.29
N ASP A 210 -2.01 -5.35 25.83
CA ASP A 210 -3.29 -6.01 25.61
C ASP A 210 -4.12 -5.30 24.52
N TYR A 211 -3.55 -4.28 23.87
CA TYR A 211 -4.22 -3.55 22.80
C TYR A 211 -4.42 -4.44 21.58
N VAL A 212 -5.68 -4.53 21.12
CA VAL A 212 -6.08 -5.29 19.93
C VAL A 212 -6.74 -4.35 18.93
N VAL A 213 -6.24 -4.33 17.70
CA VAL A 213 -6.81 -3.51 16.63
C VAL A 213 -7.77 -4.36 15.82
N ASN A 214 -9.06 -3.98 15.82
CA ASN A 214 -10.03 -4.59 14.93
C ASN A 214 -9.68 -4.27 13.46
N PRO A 215 -9.50 -5.28 12.57
CA PRO A 215 -9.23 -5.04 11.14
C PRO A 215 -10.31 -4.20 10.44
N LEU A 216 -11.53 -4.17 10.96
CA LEU A 216 -12.65 -3.41 10.40
C LEU A 216 -12.75 -1.98 10.96
N SER A 217 -11.84 -1.56 11.84
CA SER A 217 -11.86 -0.24 12.48
C SER A 217 -11.94 0.92 11.50
N ASN A 218 -11.33 0.78 10.32
CA ASN A 218 -11.35 1.81 9.28
C ASN A 218 -12.48 1.68 8.26
N LEU A 219 -13.31 0.63 8.31
CA LEU A 219 -14.25 0.30 7.24
C LEU A 219 -15.24 1.43 6.93
N MET A 220 -15.73 2.12 7.97
CA MET A 220 -16.62 3.27 7.76
C MET A 220 -15.88 4.43 7.08
N PHE A 221 -14.66 4.72 7.52
CA PHE A 221 -13.85 5.80 6.95
C PHE A 221 -13.46 5.51 5.49
N THR A 222 -13.02 4.29 5.19
CA THR A 222 -12.64 3.88 3.83
C THR A 222 -13.87 3.78 2.91
N GLY A 223 -15.03 3.37 3.43
CA GLY A 223 -16.30 3.39 2.71
C GLY A 223 -16.76 4.80 2.35
N PHE A 224 -16.74 5.75 3.30
CA PHE A 224 -17.06 7.15 3.00
C PHE A 224 -16.03 7.81 2.08
N SER A 225 -14.75 7.48 2.23
CA SER A 225 -13.69 7.94 1.33
C SER A 225 -13.91 7.45 -0.09
N SER A 226 -14.44 6.24 -0.28
CA SER A 226 -14.79 5.71 -1.59
C SER A 226 -15.86 6.57 -2.27
N LEU A 227 -16.90 7.00 -1.54
CA LEU A 227 -17.92 7.91 -2.06
C LEU A 227 -17.33 9.26 -2.45
N LEU A 228 -16.43 9.81 -1.63
CA LEU A 228 -15.74 11.06 -1.93
C LEU A 228 -14.89 10.96 -3.20
N VAL A 229 -14.10 9.89 -3.34
CA VAL A 229 -13.27 9.65 -4.53
C VAL A 229 -14.15 9.54 -5.78
N ILE A 230 -15.26 8.79 -5.70
CA ILE A 230 -16.21 8.69 -6.81
C ILE A 230 -16.83 10.05 -7.15
N ALA A 231 -17.18 10.86 -6.15
CA ALA A 231 -17.80 12.16 -6.37
C ALA A 231 -16.84 13.19 -6.99
N VAL A 232 -15.56 13.17 -6.62
CA VAL A 232 -14.57 14.15 -7.09
C VAL A 232 -13.96 13.74 -8.43
N VAL A 233 -13.68 12.45 -8.64
CA VAL A 233 -13.02 11.94 -9.86
C VAL A 233 -14.04 11.47 -10.90
N GLY A 234 -15.24 11.08 -10.47
CA GLY A 234 -16.27 10.52 -11.33
C GLY A 234 -17.11 11.53 -12.13
N THR A 235 -16.92 12.83 -11.93
CA THR A 235 -17.58 13.90 -12.71
C THR A 235 -16.82 14.16 -14.01
#